data_AF-A0A1D1VRR5-F1
#
_entry.id   AF-A0A1D1VRR5-F1
#
_cell.length_a   1.000
_cell.length_b   1.000
_cell.length_c   1.000
_cell.angle_alpha   90.00
_cell.angle_beta   90.00
_cell.angle_gamma   90.00
#
_symmetry.space_group_name_H-M   'P 1'
#
loop_
_entity.id
_entity.type
_entity.pdbx_description
1 polymer ?
#
loop_
_entity_poly.entity_id
_entity_poly.type
_entity_poly.pdbx_seq_one_letter_code
_entity_poly.pdbx_strand_id
1 'polypeptide(L)'
;MDEPSENPQATNADGPRVPEPINAYPEVEPTNTELLSTLRDRKEHLRNLQQKLRTDLDGLRSRISQLQGNVSLQHETKKPFLDRRIRTAQRELGTLDYVRSFQLSSQEIDDLIVYVNNNPYLRSLLEKRNPRLLHTLLNYPALSATSSTPETLYVSQAEAVSRTESPTTPSSSEDVSH
;
A
#
# COMPACT_ATOMS: atom_id res chain seq x y z
N MET A 1 25.33 49.14 -27.80
CA MET A 1 24.28 49.56 -28.74
C MET A 1 24.48 48.73 -30.00
N ASP A 2 23.55 47.80 -30.19
CA ASP A 2 22.92 47.39 -31.45
C ASP A 2 23.75 46.63 -32.51
N GLU A 3 23.50 45.31 -32.55
CA GLU A 3 23.04 44.46 -33.69
C GLU A 3 22.94 45.04 -35.13
N PRO A 4 22.78 44.23 -36.22
CA PRO A 4 22.66 42.75 -36.32
C PRO A 4 23.36 42.06 -37.53
N SER A 5 23.27 40.72 -37.52
CA SER A 5 22.99 39.77 -38.63
C SER A 5 23.84 39.72 -39.91
N GLU A 6 24.43 38.55 -40.16
CA GLU A 6 23.94 37.60 -41.18
C GLU A 6 24.50 36.19 -40.92
N ASN A 7 23.61 35.20 -40.99
CA ASN A 7 23.90 33.76 -40.99
C ASN A 7 23.16 33.23 -42.24
N PRO A 8 23.70 32.25 -43.00
CA PRO A 8 23.41 30.86 -42.60
C PRO A 8 24.47 29.79 -42.95
N GLN A 9 24.62 28.85 -42.00
CA GLN A 9 24.69 27.37 -42.15
C GLN A 9 25.65 26.70 -43.16
N ALA A 10 26.58 25.90 -42.59
CA ALA A 10 26.59 24.42 -42.66
C ALA A 10 27.67 23.88 -41.69
N THR A 11 27.35 23.59 -40.43
CA THR A 11 27.18 22.22 -39.89
C THR A 11 28.24 21.21 -40.32
N ASN A 12 29.13 20.82 -39.40
CA ASN A 12 29.12 19.46 -38.85
C ASN A 12 29.89 19.42 -37.52
N ALA A 13 29.17 18.97 -36.51
CA ALA A 13 29.66 18.59 -35.19
C ALA A 13 30.07 17.09 -35.19
N ASP A 14 30.45 16.62 -34.00
CA ASP A 14 30.71 15.24 -33.58
C ASP A 14 32.15 14.74 -33.78
N GLY A 15 32.83 14.14 -32.80
CA GLY A 15 32.46 13.63 -31.47
C GLY A 15 33.70 12.93 -30.87
N PRO A 16 33.65 12.34 -29.67
CA PRO A 16 34.83 11.82 -28.97
C PRO A 16 35.42 10.60 -29.70
N ARG A 17 36.71 10.67 -30.05
CA ARG A 17 37.43 9.56 -30.69
C ARG A 17 37.55 8.37 -29.74
N VAL A 18 36.97 7.24 -30.14
CA VAL A 18 37.18 5.94 -29.51
C VAL A 18 38.65 5.53 -29.75
N PRO A 19 39.43 5.18 -28.72
CA PRO A 19 40.78 4.66 -28.94
C PRO A 19 40.70 3.31 -29.65
N GLU A 20 41.42 3.17 -30.75
CA GLU A 20 41.53 1.91 -31.47
C GLU A 20 42.20 0.84 -30.60
N PRO A 21 41.74 -0.43 -30.65
CA PRO A 21 42.35 -1.49 -29.88
C PRO A 21 43.74 -1.82 -30.43
N ILE A 22 44.77 -1.63 -29.60
CA ILE A 22 46.14 -2.03 -29.86
C ILE A 22 46.20 -3.57 -29.81
N ASN A 23 46.02 -4.23 -30.95
CA ASN A 23 46.39 -5.62 -31.15
C ASN A 23 47.74 -5.67 -31.85
N ALA A 24 48.81 -5.42 -31.09
CA ALA A 24 50.17 -5.73 -31.53
C ALA A 24 50.40 -7.25 -31.36
N TYR A 25 50.05 -8.03 -32.38
CA TYR A 25 50.56 -9.39 -32.54
C TYR A 25 51.64 -9.39 -33.62
N PRO A 26 52.75 -10.09 -33.43
CA PRO A 26 53.78 -10.20 -34.48
C PRO A 26 53.16 -10.84 -35.73
N GLU A 27 53.40 -10.23 -36.89
CA GLU A 27 53.05 -10.77 -38.21
C GLU A 27 53.87 -12.04 -38.50
N VAL A 28 53.46 -13.15 -37.91
CA VAL A 28 53.79 -14.48 -38.42
C VAL A 28 52.55 -14.93 -39.16
N GLU A 29 52.61 -14.99 -40.50
CA GLU A 29 51.52 -15.53 -41.30
C GLU A 29 51.25 -16.97 -40.82
N PRO A 30 50.12 -17.24 -40.16
CA PRO A 30 49.84 -18.56 -39.64
C PRO A 30 49.75 -19.52 -40.81
N THR A 31 50.35 -20.69 -40.66
CA THR A 31 50.27 -21.70 -41.71
C THR A 31 48.81 -22.09 -41.93
N ASN A 32 48.44 -22.46 -43.16
CA ASN A 32 47.06 -22.83 -43.48
C ASN A 32 46.52 -23.95 -42.55
N THR A 33 47.42 -24.80 -42.05
CA THR A 33 47.14 -25.82 -41.04
C THR A 33 46.77 -25.27 -39.65
N GLU A 34 47.39 -24.17 -39.21
CA GLU A 34 47.07 -23.48 -37.95
C GLU A 34 45.74 -22.73 -38.03
N LEU A 35 45.43 -22.14 -39.19
CA LEU A 35 44.11 -21.54 -39.43
C LEU A 35 43.00 -22.60 -39.41
N LEU A 36 43.24 -23.78 -39.99
CA LEU A 36 42.26 -24.87 -39.97
C LEU A 36 42.07 -25.48 -38.57
N SER A 37 43.13 -25.57 -37.75
CA SER A 37 42.99 -26.04 -36.36
C SER A 37 42.22 -25.04 -35.51
N THR A 38 42.57 -23.75 -35.57
CA THR A 38 41.87 -22.69 -34.83
C THR A 38 40.39 -22.57 -35.24
N LEU A 39 40.06 -22.75 -36.53
CA LEU A 39 38.67 -22.80 -36.99
C LEU A 39 37.92 -24.03 -36.46
N ARG A 40 38.57 -25.20 -36.34
CA ARG A 40 37.97 -26.39 -35.73
C ARG A 40 37.70 -26.17 -34.24
N ASP A 41 38.67 -25.63 -33.51
CA ASP A 41 38.53 -25.35 -32.08
C ASP A 41 37.42 -24.34 -31.83
N ARG A 42 37.34 -23.29 -32.65
CA ARG A 42 36.28 -22.28 -32.55
C ARG A 42 34.91 -22.85 -32.90
N LYS A 43 34.82 -23.73 -33.90
CA LYS A 43 33.58 -24.45 -34.23
C LYS A 43 33.12 -25.34 -33.07
N GLU A 44 34.03 -26.05 -32.43
CA GLU A 44 33.72 -26.91 -31.30
C GLU A 44 33.33 -26.10 -30.06
N HIS A 45 34.02 -25.00 -29.79
CA HIS A 45 33.65 -24.05 -28.75
C HIS A 45 32.23 -23.50 -28.96
N LEU A 46 31.89 -23.10 -30.19
CA LEU A 46 30.55 -22.61 -30.52
C LEU A 46 29.48 -23.70 -30.34
N ARG A 47 29.77 -24.96 -30.67
CA ARG A 47 28.85 -26.08 -30.40
C ARG A 47 28.61 -26.29 -28.92
N ASN A 48 29.67 -26.29 -28.12
CA ASN A 48 29.56 -26.42 -26.67
C ASN A 48 28.77 -25.26 -26.06
N LEU A 49 29.00 -24.04 -26.55
CA LEU A 49 28.26 -22.86 -26.12
C LEU A 49 26.78 -22.95 -26.53
N GLN A 50 26.47 -23.40 -27.74
CA GLN A 50 25.09 -23.65 -28.17
C GLN A 50 24.40 -24.70 -27.30
N GLN A 51 25.09 -25.80 -26.96
CA GLN A 51 24.54 -26.83 -26.08
C GLN A 51 24.25 -26.29 -24.68
N LYS A 52 25.18 -25.51 -24.11
CA LYS A 52 25.00 -24.86 -22.81
C LYS A 52 23.82 -23.88 -22.82
N LEU A 53 23.70 -23.06 -23.86
CA LEU A 53 22.56 -22.15 -23.99
C LEU A 53 21.22 -22.90 -24.11
N ARG A 54 21.19 -24.05 -24.78
CA ARG A 54 19.98 -24.88 -24.84
C ARG A 54 19.60 -25.42 -23.46
N THR A 55 20.56 -25.94 -22.71
CA THR A 55 20.29 -26.43 -21.34
C THR A 55 19.83 -25.31 -20.41
N ASP A 56 20.43 -24.12 -20.53
CA ASP A 56 20.04 -22.96 -19.75
C ASP A 56 18.62 -22.48 -20.10
N LEU A 57 18.26 -22.46 -21.39
CA LEU A 57 16.90 -22.13 -21.86
C LEU A 57 15.86 -23.14 -21.37
N ASP A 58 16.17 -24.42 -21.39
CA ASP A 58 15.26 -25.45 -20.89
C ASP A 58 15.10 -25.36 -19.36
N GLY A 59 16.17 -25.01 -18.64
CA GLY A 59 16.12 -24.68 -17.22
C GLY A 59 15.22 -23.48 -16.91
N LEU A 60 15.33 -22.40 -17.69
CA LEU A 60 14.48 -21.21 -17.56
C LEU A 60 13.01 -21.53 -17.87
N ARG A 61 12.74 -22.30 -18.92
CA ARG A 61 11.37 -22.74 -19.28
C ARG A 61 10.73 -23.57 -18.17
N SER A 62 11.49 -24.49 -17.58
CA SER A 62 11.03 -25.28 -16.42
C SER A 62 10.70 -24.37 -15.24
N ARG A 63 11.58 -23.40 -14.92
CA ARG A 63 11.35 -22.46 -13.81
C ARG A 63 10.14 -21.55 -14.04
N ILE A 64 9.93 -21.09 -15.27
CA ILE A 64 8.72 -20.32 -15.64
C ILE A 64 7.47 -21.17 -15.42
N SER A 65 7.48 -22.43 -15.86
CA SER A 65 6.35 -23.35 -15.70
C SER A 65 6.02 -23.59 -14.22
N GLN A 66 7.05 -23.76 -13.38
CA GLN A 66 6.88 -23.89 -11.93
C GLN A 66 6.30 -22.62 -11.30
N LEU A 67 6.80 -21.44 -11.68
CA LEU A 67 6.28 -20.16 -11.19
C LEU A 67 4.82 -19.95 -11.60
N GLN A 68 4.47 -20.27 -12.84
CA GLN A 68 3.08 -20.23 -13.32
C GLN A 68 2.18 -21.16 -12.50
N GLY A 69 2.63 -22.40 -12.26
CA GLY A 69 1.90 -23.35 -11.41
C GLY A 69 1.68 -22.82 -9.99
N ASN A 70 2.72 -22.24 -9.37
CA ASN A 70 2.64 -21.64 -8.03
C ASN A 70 1.69 -20.44 -7.98
N VAL A 71 1.70 -19.58 -9.00
CA VAL A 71 0.78 -18.43 -9.09
C VAL A 71 -0.66 -18.92 -9.22
N SER A 72 -0.92 -19.91 -10.09
CA SER A 72 -2.24 -20.52 -10.23
C SER A 72 -2.73 -21.13 -8.92
N LEU A 73 -1.88 -21.88 -8.22
CA LEU A 73 -2.20 -22.47 -6.92
C LEU A 73 -2.52 -21.39 -5.86
N GLN A 74 -1.73 -20.33 -5.80
CA GLN A 74 -2.00 -19.21 -4.89
C GLN A 74 -3.32 -18.52 -5.22
N HIS A 75 -3.63 -18.36 -6.50
CA HIS A 75 -4.90 -17.77 -6.93
C HIS A 75 -6.09 -18.65 -6.55
N GLU A 76 -6.03 -19.96 -6.82
CA GLU A 76 -7.10 -20.90 -6.46
C GLU A 76 -7.32 -20.98 -4.94
N THR A 77 -6.25 -20.93 -4.16
CA THR A 77 -6.35 -21.01 -2.69
C THR A 77 -6.81 -19.70 -2.05
N LYS A 78 -6.33 -18.54 -2.52
CA LYS A 78 -6.62 -17.23 -1.89
C LYS A 78 -7.89 -16.57 -2.39
N LYS A 79 -8.27 -16.75 -3.67
CA LYS A 79 -9.48 -16.17 -4.25
C LYS A 79 -10.76 -16.45 -3.44
N PRO A 80 -11.09 -17.70 -3.05
CA PRO A 80 -12.33 -17.96 -2.31
C PRO A 80 -12.35 -17.31 -0.92
N PHE A 81 -11.19 -17.20 -0.26
CA PHE A 81 -11.07 -16.51 1.02
C PHE A 81 -11.31 -15.00 0.87
N LEU A 82 -10.71 -14.38 -0.14
CA LEU A 82 -10.91 -12.95 -0.44
C LEU A 82 -12.35 -12.67 -0.86
N ASP A 83 -12.94 -13.49 -1.71
CA ASP A 83 -14.34 -13.38 -2.12
C ASP A 83 -15.29 -13.46 -0.91
N ARG A 84 -15.02 -14.37 0.03
CA ARG A 84 -15.80 -14.47 1.27
C ARG A 84 -15.68 -13.19 2.10
N ARG A 85 -14.47 -12.64 2.26
CA ARG A 85 -14.25 -11.39 3.00
C ARG A 85 -14.93 -10.20 2.35
N ILE A 86 -14.87 -10.09 1.01
CA ILE A 86 -15.56 -9.04 0.26
C ILE A 86 -17.06 -9.13 0.48
N ARG A 87 -17.67 -10.32 0.37
CA ARG A 87 -19.11 -10.51 0.63
C ARG A 87 -19.48 -10.15 2.07
N THR A 88 -18.65 -10.49 3.06
CA THR A 88 -18.90 -10.10 4.45
C THR A 88 -18.85 -8.58 4.61
N ALA A 89 -17.81 -7.93 4.09
CA ALA A 89 -17.69 -6.48 4.14
C ALA A 89 -18.85 -5.75 3.43
N GLN A 90 -19.29 -6.27 2.27
CA GLN A 90 -20.45 -5.75 1.56
C GLN A 90 -21.74 -5.87 2.36
N ARG A 91 -21.94 -6.98 3.11
CA ARG A 91 -23.09 -7.13 4.01
C ARG A 91 -23.03 -6.14 5.15
N GLU A 92 -21.86 -5.97 5.78
CA GLU A 92 -21.66 -5.00 6.85
C GLU A 92 -21.92 -3.56 6.36
N LEU A 93 -21.41 -3.21 5.18
CA LEU A 93 -21.67 -1.92 4.55
C LEU A 93 -23.17 -1.72 4.30
N GLY A 94 -23.84 -2.73 3.72
CA GLY A 94 -25.29 -2.68 3.49
C GLY A 94 -26.11 -2.55 4.78
N THR A 95 -25.67 -3.18 5.89
CA THR A 95 -26.32 -2.98 7.19
C THR A 95 -26.12 -1.57 7.73
N LEU A 96 -24.95 -0.96 7.52
CA LEU A 96 -24.69 0.42 7.91
C LEU A 96 -25.50 1.41 7.08
N ASP A 97 -25.62 1.18 5.77
CA ASP A 97 -26.44 2.00 4.88
C ASP A 97 -27.93 1.90 5.22
N TYR A 98 -28.41 0.70 5.59
CA TYR A 98 -29.76 0.51 6.12
C TYR A 98 -29.96 1.27 7.44
N VAL A 99 -29.03 1.18 8.39
CA VAL A 99 -29.11 1.92 9.66
C VAL A 99 -29.06 3.43 9.43
N ARG A 100 -28.27 3.91 8.46
CA ARG A 100 -28.15 5.34 8.13
C ARG A 100 -29.38 5.89 7.42
N SER A 101 -30.07 5.08 6.62
CA SER A 101 -31.35 5.43 5.98
C SER A 101 -32.54 5.33 6.93
N PHE A 102 -32.41 4.58 8.03
CA PHE A 102 -33.39 4.56 9.10
C PHE A 102 -33.28 5.81 9.98
N GLN A 103 -33.93 6.88 9.54
CA GLN A 103 -34.08 8.12 10.32
C GLN A 103 -35.46 8.12 10.96
N LEU A 104 -35.51 7.96 12.28
CA LEU A 104 -36.71 8.25 13.05
C LEU A 104 -36.74 9.76 13.33
N SER A 105 -37.89 10.37 13.09
CA SER A 105 -38.15 11.73 13.56
C SER A 105 -38.18 11.76 15.09
N SER A 106 -37.87 12.91 15.68
CA SER A 106 -37.94 13.08 17.15
C SER A 106 -39.32 12.70 17.70
N GLN A 107 -40.39 13.01 16.97
CA GLN A 107 -41.76 12.63 17.32
C GLN A 107 -41.96 11.11 17.36
N GLU A 108 -41.47 10.38 16.36
CA GLU A 108 -41.57 8.91 16.34
C GLU A 108 -40.75 8.26 17.46
N ILE A 109 -39.64 8.89 17.87
CA ILE A 109 -38.84 8.44 19.01
C ILE A 109 -39.60 8.68 20.32
N ASP A 110 -40.23 9.84 20.50
CA ASP A 110 -41.03 10.16 21.68
C ASP A 110 -42.24 9.21 21.80
N ASP A 111 -42.95 8.96 20.69
CA ASP A 111 -44.06 8.01 20.64
C ASP A 111 -43.58 6.59 20.98
N LEU A 112 -42.42 6.18 20.48
CA LEU A 112 -41.81 4.89 20.79
C LEU A 112 -41.43 4.77 22.27
N ILE A 113 -40.91 5.83 22.88
CA ILE A 113 -40.58 5.87 24.32
C ILE A 113 -41.84 5.71 25.16
N VAL A 114 -42.91 6.44 24.84
CA VAL A 114 -44.21 6.31 25.50
C VAL A 114 -44.74 4.89 25.34
N TYR A 115 -44.66 4.32 24.14
CA TYR A 115 -45.13 2.97 23.86
C TYR A 115 -44.33 1.89 24.62
N VAL A 116 -43.00 2.00 24.70
CA VAL A 116 -42.13 1.09 25.46
C VAL A 116 -42.37 1.22 26.96
N ASN A 117 -42.62 2.43 27.47
CA ASN A 117 -42.93 2.64 28.88
C ASN A 117 -44.29 2.08 29.27
N ASN A 118 -45.28 2.19 28.37
CA ASN A 118 -46.65 1.74 28.64
C ASN A 118 -46.87 0.24 28.36
N ASN A 119 -45.91 -0.46 27.73
CA ASN A 119 -46.04 -1.87 27.39
C ASN A 119 -44.96 -2.73 28.09
N PRO A 120 -45.29 -3.41 29.21
CA PRO A 120 -44.32 -4.17 29.99
C PRO A 120 -43.74 -5.38 29.23
N TYR A 121 -44.52 -5.96 28.31
CA TYR A 121 -44.05 -7.07 27.47
C TYR A 121 -42.97 -6.62 26.48
N LEU A 122 -43.18 -5.48 25.82
CA LEU A 122 -42.20 -4.92 24.89
C LEU A 122 -40.91 -4.54 25.61
N ARG A 123 -41.03 -3.96 26.81
CA ARG A 123 -39.89 -3.64 27.68
C ARG A 123 -39.08 -4.89 28.04
N SER A 124 -39.74 -5.95 28.50
CA SER A 124 -39.07 -7.22 28.84
C SER A 124 -38.45 -7.90 27.61
N LEU A 125 -39.07 -7.79 26.44
CA LEU A 125 -38.53 -8.32 25.19
C LEU A 125 -37.26 -7.56 24.77
N LEU A 126 -37.29 -6.23 24.85
CA LEU A 126 -36.14 -5.37 24.54
C LEU A 126 -35.01 -5.57 25.54
N GLU A 127 -35.31 -5.72 26.82
CA GLU A 127 -34.31 -6.03 27.86
C GLU A 127 -33.57 -7.35 27.56
N LYS A 128 -34.28 -8.37 27.08
CA LYS A 128 -33.69 -9.68 26.74
C LYS A 128 -32.91 -9.68 25.41
N ARG A 129 -33.39 -8.97 24.39
CA ARG A 129 -32.84 -9.05 23.02
C ARG A 129 -31.89 -7.92 22.67
N ASN A 130 -32.20 -6.69 23.11
CA ASN A 130 -31.48 -5.48 22.74
C ASN A 130 -31.42 -4.49 23.93
N PRO A 131 -30.73 -4.84 25.03
CA PRO A 131 -30.70 -4.03 26.25
C PRO A 131 -30.08 -2.64 26.02
N ARG A 132 -29.15 -2.53 25.06
CA ARG A 132 -28.56 -1.25 24.67
C ARG A 132 -29.60 -0.29 24.09
N LEU A 133 -30.48 -0.78 23.21
CA LEU A 133 -31.54 0.04 22.62
C LEU A 133 -32.53 0.50 23.68
N LEU A 134 -32.92 -0.39 24.60
CA LEU A 134 -33.79 -0.02 25.73
C LEU A 134 -33.14 1.09 26.58
N HIS A 135 -31.87 0.94 26.92
CA HIS A 135 -31.12 1.94 27.68
C HIS A 135 -31.01 3.27 26.92
N THR A 136 -30.74 3.24 25.61
CA THR A 136 -30.66 4.46 24.79
C THR A 136 -32.02 5.15 24.69
N LEU A 137 -33.12 4.41 24.51
CA LEU A 137 -34.48 4.97 24.46
C LEU A 137 -34.89 5.59 25.80
N LEU A 138 -34.62 4.92 26.91
CA LEU A 138 -34.96 5.45 28.25
C LEU A 138 -34.14 6.70 28.62
N ASN A 139 -32.92 6.83 28.10
CA ASN A 139 -32.06 7.99 28.35
C ASN A 139 -32.12 9.05 27.23
N TYR A 140 -32.88 8.80 26.17
CA TYR A 140 -33.01 9.70 25.03
C TYR A 140 -33.44 11.13 25.42
N PRO A 141 -34.37 11.36 26.37
CA PRO A 141 -34.74 12.71 26.80
C PRO A 141 -33.57 13.50 27.40
N ALA A 142 -32.66 12.83 28.11
CA ALA A 142 -31.45 13.46 28.67
C ALA A 142 -30.37 13.72 27.60
N LEU A 143 -30.32 12.88 26.55
CA LEU A 143 -29.40 13.03 25.43
C LEU A 143 -29.85 14.11 24.44
N SER A 144 -31.16 14.29 24.25
CA SER A 144 -31.73 15.38 23.44
C SER A 144 -31.55 16.75 24.09
N ALA A 145 -31.56 16.81 25.42
CA ALA A 145 -31.29 18.05 26.16
C ALA A 145 -29.81 18.47 26.11
N THR A 146 -28.89 17.52 25.89
CA THR A 146 -27.44 17.80 25.81
C THR A 146 -26.96 18.04 24.38
N SER A 147 -27.71 17.60 23.35
CA SER A 147 -27.38 17.85 21.93
C SER A 147 -27.91 19.19 21.39
N SER A 148 -28.68 19.95 22.18
CA SER A 148 -29.36 21.19 21.76
C SER A 148 -28.71 22.48 22.27
N THR A 149 -27.42 22.47 22.63
CA THR A 149 -26.64 23.72 22.79
C THR A 149 -25.76 23.97 21.57
N PRO A 150 -26.14 24.86 20.64
CA PRO A 150 -25.17 25.62 19.88
C PRO A 150 -24.58 26.69 20.83
N GLU A 151 -23.26 26.94 20.74
CA GLU A 151 -22.58 28.13 21.30
C GLU A 151 -22.74 28.38 22.82
N THR A 152 -21.83 27.84 23.64
CA THR A 152 -21.19 28.52 24.80
C THR A 152 -20.31 27.55 25.61
N LEU A 153 -19.36 26.87 24.95
CA LEU A 153 -18.19 26.29 25.63
C LEU A 153 -16.90 26.56 24.84
N TYR A 154 -16.84 27.76 24.24
CA TYR A 154 -15.66 28.29 23.57
C TYR A 154 -14.99 29.41 24.39
N VAL A 155 -15.06 29.36 25.72
CA VAL A 155 -14.16 30.12 26.61
C VAL A 155 -13.94 29.28 27.86
N SER A 156 -12.74 28.67 27.96
CA SER A 156 -12.06 28.28 29.21
C SER A 156 -10.74 27.53 28.95
N GLN A 157 -10.43 27.13 27.71
CA GLN A 157 -9.11 26.55 27.38
C GLN A 157 -8.03 27.58 26.98
N ALA A 158 -8.39 28.84 26.74
CA ALA A 158 -7.41 29.88 26.43
C ALA A 158 -6.72 30.48 27.67
N GLU A 159 -7.20 30.20 28.89
CA GLU A 159 -6.61 30.73 30.14
C GLU A 159 -5.68 29.74 30.86
N ALA A 160 -5.61 28.49 30.40
CA ALA A 160 -4.72 27.47 30.97
C ALA A 160 -3.34 27.39 30.29
N VAL A 161 -3.08 28.20 29.25
CA VAL A 161 -1.84 28.13 28.43
C VAL A 161 -0.82 29.24 28.78
N SER A 162 -1.12 30.14 29.72
CA SER A 162 -0.18 31.21 30.14
C SER A 162 0.50 31.01 31.49
N ARG A 163 0.40 29.83 32.12
CA ARG A 163 1.13 29.54 33.37
C ARG A 163 1.59 28.09 33.40
N THR A 164 2.81 27.84 32.89
CA THR A 164 3.90 27.24 33.67
C THR A 164 5.11 27.09 32.75
N GLU A 165 6.17 27.73 33.21
CA GLU A 165 7.49 27.85 32.60
C GLU A 165 8.27 26.53 32.65
N SER A 166 9.13 26.35 31.65
CA SER A 166 10.46 25.70 31.66
C SER A 166 10.61 24.21 32.05
N PRO A 167 11.14 23.36 31.14
CA PRO A 167 11.54 21.98 31.46
C PRO A 167 12.90 21.92 32.16
N THR A 168 12.94 21.29 33.34
CA THR A 168 14.18 20.93 34.04
C THR A 168 14.71 19.60 33.49
N THR A 169 15.91 19.64 32.90
CA THR A 169 16.73 18.49 32.48
C THR A 169 17.15 17.61 33.67
N PRO A 170 17.07 16.26 33.60
CA PRO A 170 17.73 15.40 34.58
C PRO A 170 19.23 15.25 34.24
N SER A 171 20.08 15.67 35.17
CA SER A 171 21.54 15.48 35.14
C SER A 171 21.90 14.07 35.61
N SER A 172 22.74 13.42 34.83
CA SER A 172 23.46 12.18 35.13
C SER A 172 24.50 12.42 36.23
N SER A 173 24.58 11.50 37.19
CA SER A 173 25.81 11.18 37.94
C SER A 173 25.65 9.79 38.54
N GLU A 174 26.40 8.83 37.98
CA GLU A 174 26.82 7.61 38.65
C GLU A 174 27.71 7.99 39.84
N ASP A 175 27.54 7.31 40.99
CA ASP A 175 28.65 7.17 41.91
C ASP A 175 28.57 5.82 42.64
N VAL A 176 29.67 5.07 42.48
CA VAL A 176 29.92 3.74 43.02
C VAL A 176 30.89 3.94 44.19
N SER A 177 30.43 3.69 45.41
CA SER A 177 31.30 3.46 46.58
C SER A 177 30.50 2.82 47.71
N HIS A 178 30.64 1.50 47.87
CA HIS A 178 31.00 0.80 49.11
C HIS A 178 30.92 -0.71 48.94
#